data_AF-A0A9N8F4F4-F1
#
_entry.id   AF-A0A9N8F4F4-F1
#
_cell.length_a   1.000
_cell.length_b   1.000
_cell.length_c   1.000
_cell.angle_alpha   90.00
_cell.angle_beta   90.00
_cell.angle_gamma   90.00
#
_symmetry.space_group_name_H-M   'P 1'
#
loop_
_entity.id
_entity.type
_entity.pdbx_description
1 polymer ?
#
loop_
_entity_poly.entity_id
_entity_poly.type
_entity_poly.pdbx_seq_one_letter_code
_entity_poly.pdbx_strand_id
1 'polypeptide(L)'
;MRERLHRWREIAERNNVPFFAFTVLREPVSFALSFFNFFHGMDHGDEHFEYYDTANEFDLLNHAVVNPQCGFLVQGDVIFHNKMAQQTVVLPLCKAAYETLWEEMDWIGTTAALSNETFPLLRSIVKSSRTNGDANHLLAQNIRHRNKSPDKVTRSDLGPRSIDQIRMMTRWDQTMYYNAQRDFPFDKMQLVEDQKTPKRSSDRRRPL
;
A
#
# COMPACT_ATOMS: atom_id res chain seq x y z
N MET A 1 -0.67 10.21 -12.55
CA MET A 1 -0.99 8.78 -12.27
C MET A 1 -2.15 8.30 -13.13
N ARG A 2 -3.32 8.94 -13.04
CA ARG A 2 -4.55 8.65 -13.83
C ARG A 2 -4.31 8.32 -15.30
N GLU A 3 -3.71 9.22 -16.08
CA GLU A 3 -3.47 9.02 -17.52
C GLU A 3 -2.67 7.74 -17.84
N ARG A 4 -1.68 7.40 -16.99
CA ARG A 4 -0.87 6.19 -17.17
C ARG A 4 -1.68 4.93 -16.89
N LEU A 5 -2.52 4.94 -15.86
CA LEU A 5 -3.38 3.80 -15.51
C LEU A 5 -4.45 3.57 -16.59
N HIS A 6 -5.12 4.62 -17.08
CA HIS A 6 -6.04 4.49 -18.21
C HIS A 6 -5.36 3.91 -19.45
N ARG A 7 -4.18 4.44 -19.80
CA ARG A 7 -3.41 3.92 -20.94
C ARG A 7 -3.06 2.44 -20.77
N TRP A 8 -2.68 2.00 -19.56
CA TRP A 8 -2.41 0.59 -19.30
C TRP A 8 -3.67 -0.27 -19.39
N ARG A 9 -4.81 0.20 -18.88
CA ARG A 9 -6.10 -0.48 -19.03
C ARG A 9 -6.49 -0.64 -20.50
N GLU A 10 -6.39 0.43 -21.30
CA GLU A 10 -6.68 0.39 -22.74
C GLU A 10 -5.75 -0.59 -23.48
N ILE A 11 -4.45 -0.57 -23.18
CA ILE A 11 -3.50 -1.49 -23.80
C ILE A 11 -3.84 -2.93 -23.42
N ALA A 12 -4.15 -3.20 -22.16
CA ALA A 12 -4.50 -4.54 -21.71
C ALA A 12 -5.78 -5.05 -22.39
N GLU A 13 -6.81 -4.20 -22.47
CA GLU A 13 -8.06 -4.50 -23.18
C GLU A 13 -7.82 -4.81 -24.66
N ARG A 14 -7.04 -3.98 -25.38
CA ARG A 14 -6.71 -4.21 -26.80
C ARG A 14 -5.97 -5.52 -27.04
N ASN A 15 -5.21 -5.99 -26.06
CA ASN A 15 -4.45 -7.23 -26.14
C ASN A 15 -5.17 -8.43 -25.49
N ASN A 16 -6.42 -8.25 -25.05
CA ASN A 16 -7.18 -9.27 -24.32
C ASN A 16 -6.42 -9.85 -23.11
N VAL A 17 -5.72 -8.98 -22.38
CA VAL A 17 -4.98 -9.31 -21.16
C VAL A 17 -5.73 -8.71 -19.96
N PRO A 18 -6.05 -9.49 -18.91
CA PRO A 18 -6.62 -8.93 -17.69
C PRO A 18 -5.65 -7.94 -17.03
N PHE A 19 -6.17 -6.79 -16.61
CA PHE A 19 -5.41 -5.78 -15.87
C PHE A 19 -6.02 -5.58 -14.49
N PHE A 20 -5.17 -5.57 -13.47
CA PHE A 20 -5.55 -5.33 -12.09
C PHE A 20 -4.52 -4.39 -11.45
N ALA A 21 -4.95 -3.19 -11.10
CA ALA A 21 -4.16 -2.20 -10.39
C ALA A 21 -4.48 -2.25 -8.90
N PHE A 22 -3.43 -2.32 -8.08
CA PHE A 22 -3.57 -2.23 -6.64
C PHE A 22 -2.46 -1.40 -6.02
N THR A 23 -2.74 -0.91 -4.82
CA THR A 23 -1.72 -0.29 -3.96
C THR A 23 -1.89 -0.79 -2.52
N VAL A 24 -0.91 -0.49 -1.68
CA VAL A 24 -0.93 -0.84 -0.26
C VAL A 24 -0.54 0.38 0.56
N LEU A 25 -1.38 0.74 1.53
CA LEU A 25 -1.09 1.77 2.53
C LEU A 25 -0.57 1.14 3.83
N ARG A 26 0.19 1.90 4.60
CA ARG A 26 0.73 1.47 5.90
C ARG A 26 0.24 2.36 7.02
N GLU A 27 0.05 1.77 8.21
CA GLU A 27 -0.30 2.55 9.40
C GLU A 27 0.76 3.64 9.62
N PRO A 28 0.38 4.91 9.80
CA PRO A 28 1.33 6.01 9.67
C PRO A 28 2.52 5.97 10.63
N VAL A 29 2.32 5.59 11.90
CA VAL A 29 3.43 5.47 12.87
C VAL A 29 4.37 4.34 12.46
N SER A 30 3.82 3.20 12.05
CA SER A 30 4.58 2.06 11.54
C SER A 30 5.32 2.38 10.24
N PHE A 31 4.76 3.26 9.39
CA PHE A 31 5.45 3.77 8.21
C PHE A 31 6.62 4.66 8.60
N ALA A 32 6.42 5.64 9.50
CA ALA A 32 7.49 6.54 9.95
C ALA A 32 8.69 5.77 10.53
N LEU A 33 8.43 4.82 11.43
CA LEU A 33 9.46 3.93 11.99
C LEU A 33 10.20 3.14 10.89
N SER A 34 9.46 2.58 9.93
CA SER A 34 10.07 1.78 8.87
C SER A 34 10.87 2.61 7.89
N PHE A 35 10.40 3.81 7.56
CA PHE A 35 11.08 4.75 6.69
C PHE A 35 12.38 5.19 7.35
N PHE A 36 12.31 5.62 8.61
CA PHE A 36 13.48 6.04 9.37
C PHE A 36 14.52 4.93 9.52
N ASN A 37 14.11 3.75 9.99
CA ASN A 37 15.05 2.63 10.10
C ASN A 37 15.62 2.18 8.75
N PHE A 38 14.89 2.40 7.65
CA PHE A 38 15.42 2.12 6.33
C PHE A 38 16.49 3.14 5.97
N PHE A 39 16.16 4.43 5.89
CA PHE A 39 17.07 5.45 5.36
C PHE A 39 18.14 5.96 6.33
N HIS A 40 17.86 5.91 7.63
CA HIS A 40 18.73 6.46 8.68
C HIS A 40 19.36 5.38 9.57
N GLY A 41 18.76 4.19 9.64
CA GLY A 41 19.26 3.06 10.46
C GLY A 41 20.10 2.03 9.68
N MET A 42 20.35 2.25 8.40
CA MET A 42 21.23 1.44 7.56
C MET A 42 22.10 2.35 6.72
N ASP A 43 23.40 2.04 6.61
CA ASP A 43 24.30 2.76 5.73
C ASP A 43 24.07 2.33 4.28
N HIS A 44 23.49 3.23 3.48
CA HIS A 44 23.25 3.04 2.04
C HIS A 44 24.25 3.76 1.15
N GLY A 45 25.13 4.60 1.73
CA GLY A 45 25.96 5.54 0.96
C GLY A 45 25.16 6.61 0.19
N ASP A 46 23.91 6.86 0.56
CA ASP A 46 23.06 7.90 -0.04
C ASP A 46 23.29 9.25 0.66
N GLU A 47 23.79 10.25 -0.06
CA GLU A 47 24.11 11.58 0.49
C GLU A 47 22.88 12.35 0.98
N HIS A 48 21.67 11.94 0.62
CA HIS A 48 20.45 12.61 1.04
C HIS A 48 20.00 12.24 2.46
N PHE A 49 20.54 11.14 3.04
CA PHE A 49 20.13 10.65 4.34
C PHE A 49 21.32 10.48 5.28
N GLU A 50 21.21 11.07 6.47
CA GLU A 50 22.20 10.90 7.52
C GLU A 50 22.06 9.50 8.16
N TYR A 51 23.16 8.74 8.19
CA TYR A 51 23.22 7.45 8.87
C TYR A 51 23.50 7.63 10.36
N TYR A 52 22.77 6.92 11.21
CA TYR A 52 22.94 6.88 12.65
C TYR A 52 23.29 5.47 13.10
N ASP A 53 24.50 5.30 13.62
CA ASP A 53 24.96 4.00 14.15
C ASP A 53 24.19 3.56 15.40
N THR A 54 23.74 4.54 16.19
CA THR A 54 22.91 4.33 17.39
C THR A 54 21.68 5.24 17.33
N ALA A 55 20.78 4.96 16.39
CA ALA A 55 19.57 5.73 16.19
C ALA A 55 18.63 5.65 17.40
N ASN A 56 18.04 6.77 17.80
CA ASN A 56 17.12 6.85 18.94
C ASN A 56 15.79 7.57 18.60
N GLU A 57 14.92 7.70 19.61
CA GLU A 57 13.63 8.37 19.49
C GLU A 57 13.73 9.84 19.02
N PHE A 58 14.73 10.59 19.51
CA PHE A 58 14.94 11.98 19.12
C PHE A 58 15.34 12.10 17.65
N ASP A 59 16.22 11.21 17.17
CA ASP A 59 16.64 11.18 15.77
C ASP A 59 15.46 10.88 14.83
N LEU A 60 14.60 9.93 15.23
CA LEU A 60 13.34 9.61 14.52
C LEU A 60 12.44 10.84 14.40
N LEU A 61 12.22 11.56 15.49
CA LEU A 61 11.31 12.72 15.49
C LEU A 61 11.86 13.87 14.65
N ASN A 62 13.17 14.09 14.63
CA ASN A 62 13.81 15.12 13.81
C ASN A 62 13.75 14.83 12.31
N HIS A 63 13.69 13.55 11.93
CA HIS A 63 13.64 13.08 10.54
C HIS A 63 12.25 12.59 10.11
N ALA A 64 11.24 12.74 10.96
CA ALA A 64 9.88 12.39 10.62
C ALA A 64 9.38 13.29 9.48
N VAL A 65 8.88 12.67 8.42
CA VAL A 65 8.31 13.37 7.27
C VAL A 65 6.83 13.65 7.53
N VAL A 66 6.35 14.84 7.15
CA VAL A 66 4.94 15.22 7.25
C VAL A 66 4.12 14.55 6.16
N ASN A 67 3.11 13.75 6.55
CA ASN A 67 2.21 13.01 5.65
C ASN A 67 2.91 12.35 4.44
N PRO A 68 3.92 11.49 4.66
CA PRO A 68 4.76 10.96 3.59
C PRO A 68 4.00 10.16 2.54
N GLN A 69 2.96 9.39 2.92
CA GLN A 69 2.22 8.56 1.96
C GLN A 69 1.38 9.44 1.04
N CYS A 70 0.64 10.41 1.58
CA CYS A 70 -0.04 11.42 0.78
C CYS A 70 0.94 12.24 -0.07
N GLY A 71 2.01 12.74 0.54
CA GLY A 71 3.01 13.56 -0.14
C GLY A 71 3.64 12.83 -1.32
N PHE A 72 3.91 11.52 -1.18
CA PHE A 72 4.39 10.68 -2.27
C PHE A 72 3.38 10.55 -3.40
N LEU A 73 2.09 10.42 -3.09
CA LEU A 73 1.04 10.33 -4.12
C LEU A 73 0.86 11.64 -4.90
N VAL A 74 1.10 12.78 -4.24
CA VAL A 74 0.95 14.11 -4.85
C VAL A 74 2.21 14.54 -5.60
N GLN A 75 3.39 14.32 -5.03
CA GLN A 75 4.66 14.91 -5.46
C GLN A 75 5.74 13.88 -5.80
N GLY A 76 5.49 12.58 -5.60
CA GLY A 76 6.48 11.53 -5.79
C GLY A 76 7.54 11.50 -4.69
N ASP A 77 8.72 11.00 -5.05
CA ASP A 77 9.89 10.84 -4.19
C ASP A 77 10.47 12.18 -3.68
N VAL A 78 10.20 13.28 -4.39
CA VAL A 78 10.61 14.65 -3.99
C VAL A 78 10.25 14.98 -2.54
N ILE A 79 9.15 14.41 -2.02
CA ILE A 79 8.71 14.62 -0.63
C ILE A 79 9.77 14.22 0.41
N PHE A 80 10.62 13.24 0.09
CA PHE A 80 11.59 12.68 1.04
C PHE A 80 12.88 13.50 1.13
N HIS A 81 13.17 14.32 0.11
CA HIS A 81 14.44 15.04 0.00
C HIS A 81 14.27 16.57 0.05
N ASN A 82 13.05 17.08 -0.11
CA ASN A 82 12.78 18.52 -0.17
C ASN A 82 11.83 18.98 0.95
N LYS A 83 12.37 19.68 1.96
CA LYS A 83 11.57 20.23 3.07
C LYS A 83 10.51 21.25 2.61
N MET A 84 10.73 21.99 1.52
CA MET A 84 9.71 22.88 0.96
C MET A 84 8.56 22.08 0.34
N ALA A 85 8.85 20.97 -0.34
CA ALA A 85 7.82 20.06 -0.86
C ALA A 85 6.96 19.47 0.28
N GLN A 86 7.56 19.19 1.44
CA GLN A 86 6.82 18.72 2.62
C GLN A 86 5.81 19.76 3.13
N GLN A 87 6.14 21.05 3.04
CA GLN A 87 5.27 22.14 3.49
C GLN A 87 4.08 22.39 2.55
N THR A 88 4.17 21.98 1.28
CA THR A 88 3.08 22.16 0.31
C THR A 88 2.01 21.07 0.39
N VAL A 89 2.27 19.97 1.11
CA VAL A 89 1.25 18.95 1.35
C VAL A 89 0.16 19.57 2.23
N VAL A 90 -1.07 19.60 1.73
CA VAL A 90 -2.25 20.12 2.43
C VAL A 90 -3.43 19.16 2.30
N LEU A 91 -4.39 19.25 3.23
CA LEU A 91 -5.56 18.34 3.27
C LEU A 91 -6.31 18.21 1.92
N PRO A 92 -6.60 19.30 1.16
CA PRO A 92 -7.26 19.17 -0.13
C PRO A 92 -6.49 18.30 -1.12
N LEU A 93 -5.15 18.40 -1.15
CA LEU A 93 -4.32 17.59 -2.03
C LEU A 93 -4.35 16.11 -1.61
N CYS A 94 -4.32 15.82 -0.31
CA CYS A 94 -4.43 14.44 0.18
C CYS A 94 -5.79 13.82 -0.11
N LYS A 95 -6.87 14.60 -0.01
CA LYS A 95 -8.22 14.15 -0.39
C LYS A 95 -8.28 13.82 -1.88
N ALA A 96 -7.83 14.73 -2.73
CA ALA A 96 -7.81 14.51 -4.19
C ALA A 96 -6.93 13.31 -4.59
N ALA A 97 -5.79 13.13 -3.91
CA ALA A 97 -4.92 11.98 -4.12
C ALA A 97 -5.62 10.66 -3.74
N TYR A 98 -6.31 10.63 -2.60
CA TYR A 98 -7.09 9.45 -2.19
C TYR A 98 -8.28 9.19 -3.11
N GLU A 99 -9.03 10.21 -3.53
CA GLU A 99 -10.10 10.10 -4.52
C GLU A 99 -9.58 9.50 -5.82
N THR A 100 -8.41 9.94 -6.30
CA THR A 100 -7.76 9.34 -7.46
C THR A 100 -7.43 7.87 -7.23
N LEU A 101 -6.91 7.48 -6.05
CA LEU A 101 -6.70 6.07 -5.76
C LEU A 101 -8.01 5.27 -5.75
N TRP A 102 -9.06 5.84 -5.15
CA TRP A 102 -10.36 5.20 -5.03
C TRP A 102 -11.03 4.97 -6.40
N GLU A 103 -10.89 5.92 -7.33
CA GLU A 103 -11.43 5.81 -8.69
C GLU A 103 -10.60 4.88 -9.58
N GLU A 104 -9.27 4.90 -9.45
CA GLU A 104 -8.38 4.27 -10.43
C GLU A 104 -7.89 2.87 -10.04
N MET A 105 -7.90 2.53 -8.75
CA MET A 105 -7.39 1.24 -8.25
C MET A 105 -8.52 0.21 -8.14
N ASP A 106 -8.23 -1.02 -8.53
CA ASP A 106 -9.14 -2.15 -8.30
C ASP A 106 -9.07 -2.61 -6.83
N TRP A 107 -7.97 -2.33 -6.12
CA TRP A 107 -7.79 -2.63 -4.69
C TRP A 107 -6.83 -1.66 -3.99
N ILE A 108 -7.21 -1.20 -2.79
CA ILE A 108 -6.32 -0.48 -1.88
C ILE A 108 -6.18 -1.29 -0.59
N GLY A 109 -5.10 -2.06 -0.50
CA GLY A 109 -4.81 -2.87 0.67
C GLY A 109 -4.16 -2.09 1.81
N THR A 110 -4.01 -2.76 2.96
CA THR A 110 -3.18 -2.27 4.05
C THR A 110 -2.08 -3.27 4.39
N THR A 111 -0.93 -2.79 4.84
CA THR A 111 0.15 -3.68 5.33
C THR A 111 -0.29 -4.57 6.49
N ALA A 112 -1.20 -4.10 7.35
CA ALA A 112 -1.74 -4.88 8.46
C ALA A 112 -2.63 -6.06 7.99
N ALA A 113 -3.29 -5.91 6.84
CA ALA A 113 -4.16 -6.92 6.24
C ALA A 113 -3.51 -7.62 5.03
N LEU A 114 -2.19 -7.45 4.82
CA LEU A 114 -1.51 -7.92 3.63
C LEU A 114 -1.60 -9.45 3.48
N SER A 115 -1.34 -10.19 4.57
CA SER A 115 -1.34 -11.65 4.57
C SER A 115 -2.74 -12.26 4.49
N ASN A 116 -3.74 -11.58 5.03
CA ASN A 116 -5.07 -12.14 5.27
C ASN A 116 -6.11 -11.67 4.25
N GLU A 117 -5.89 -10.53 3.59
CA GLU A 117 -6.82 -9.96 2.61
C GLU A 117 -6.13 -9.79 1.24
N THR A 118 -5.06 -8.99 1.19
CA THR A 118 -4.44 -8.60 -0.10
C THR A 118 -3.80 -9.79 -0.82
N PHE A 119 -2.98 -10.60 -0.15
CA PHE A 119 -2.37 -11.76 -0.79
C PHE A 119 -3.39 -12.83 -1.20
N PRO A 120 -4.40 -13.19 -0.37
CA PRO A 120 -5.49 -14.05 -0.81
C PRO A 120 -6.23 -13.53 -2.05
N LEU A 121 -6.54 -12.23 -2.11
CA LEU A 121 -7.14 -11.60 -3.29
C LEU A 121 -6.27 -11.77 -4.54
N LEU A 122 -4.98 -11.42 -4.45
CA LEU A 122 -4.07 -11.55 -5.58
C LEU A 122 -3.91 -13.02 -6.02
N ARG A 123 -3.95 -13.98 -5.07
CA ARG A 123 -3.93 -15.41 -5.40
C ARG A 123 -5.19 -15.86 -6.13
N SER A 124 -6.38 -15.38 -5.76
CA SER A 124 -7.61 -15.77 -6.45
C SER A 124 -7.60 -15.29 -7.89
N ILE A 125 -7.18 -14.04 -8.14
CA ILE A 125 -7.07 -13.45 -9.48
C ILE A 125 -6.11 -14.28 -10.36
N VAL A 126 -4.94 -14.65 -9.83
CA VAL A 126 -3.94 -15.44 -10.59
C VAL A 126 -4.42 -16.87 -10.86
N LYS A 127 -5.11 -17.50 -9.89
CA LYS A 127 -5.66 -18.86 -10.06
C LYS A 127 -6.78 -18.88 -11.10
N SER A 128 -7.68 -17.91 -11.10
CA SER A 128 -8.76 -17.80 -12.08
C SER A 128 -8.23 -17.64 -13.51
N SER A 129 -7.03 -17.08 -13.68
CA SER A 129 -6.38 -16.92 -14.98
C SER A 129 -5.65 -18.18 -15.47
N ARG A 130 -5.29 -19.13 -14.60
CA ARG A 130 -4.53 -20.34 -14.96
C ARG A 130 -5.36 -21.60 -14.73
N THR A 131 -5.71 -22.28 -15.81
CA THR A 131 -6.15 -23.68 -15.76
C THR A 131 -4.99 -24.55 -15.23
N ASN A 132 -5.05 -24.94 -13.96
CA ASN A 132 -4.29 -26.04 -13.33
C ASN A 132 -2.83 -25.82 -12.87
N GLY A 133 -2.33 -24.58 -12.76
CA GLY A 133 -0.97 -24.32 -12.23
C GLY A 133 -0.95 -23.99 -10.73
N ASP A 134 -0.15 -24.69 -9.91
CA ASP A 134 0.00 -24.44 -8.47
C ASP A 134 0.62 -23.06 -8.18
N ALA A 135 -0.23 -22.07 -7.87
CA ALA A 135 0.17 -20.69 -7.59
C ALA A 135 0.97 -20.52 -6.27
N ASN A 136 1.12 -21.57 -5.47
CA ASN A 136 1.82 -21.49 -4.19
C ASN A 136 3.32 -21.21 -4.33
N HIS A 137 3.94 -21.56 -5.46
CA HIS A 137 5.37 -21.33 -5.70
C HIS A 137 5.76 -19.86 -5.91
N LEU A 138 4.81 -18.98 -6.25
CA LEU A 138 5.11 -17.58 -6.60
C LEU A 138 5.31 -16.65 -5.39
N LEU A 139 4.97 -17.08 -4.17
CA LEU A 139 4.88 -16.16 -3.02
C LEU A 139 5.83 -16.47 -1.84
N ALA A 140 6.56 -17.59 -1.83
CA ALA A 140 7.04 -18.13 -0.54
C ALA A 140 8.50 -18.59 -0.41
N GLN A 141 9.44 -18.25 -1.32
CA GLN A 141 10.84 -18.71 -1.14
C GLN A 141 11.89 -17.62 -0.88
N ASN A 142 11.62 -16.35 -1.18
CA ASN A 142 12.65 -15.29 -1.08
C ASN A 142 12.46 -14.29 0.08
N ILE A 143 11.47 -14.49 0.98
CA ILE A 143 11.31 -13.67 2.20
C ILE A 143 11.98 -14.38 3.39
N ARG A 144 13.17 -14.95 3.20
CA ARG A 144 13.95 -15.53 4.29
C ARG A 144 15.35 -14.95 4.28
N HIS A 145 15.70 -14.41 5.44
CA HIS A 145 17.01 -13.89 5.83
C HIS A 145 17.46 -12.60 5.14
N ARG A 146 17.07 -11.46 5.71
CA ARG A 146 17.93 -10.27 5.69
C ARG A 146 18.57 -10.13 7.07
N ASN A 147 19.88 -9.88 7.04
CA ASN A 147 20.76 -9.65 8.18
C ASN A 147 20.05 -8.81 9.26
N LYS A 148 20.23 -9.18 10.53
CA LYS A 148 19.86 -8.32 11.67
C LYS A 148 20.52 -6.97 11.40
N SER A 149 19.75 -5.97 10.98
CA SER A 149 20.29 -4.62 10.88
C SER A 149 20.55 -4.11 12.30
N PRO A 150 21.50 -3.18 12.46
CA PRO A 150 21.84 -2.58 13.75
C PRO A 150 20.61 -1.98 14.42
N ASP A 151 20.71 -1.76 15.74
CA ASP A 151 19.63 -1.40 16.67
C ASP A 151 18.56 -0.50 16.03
N LYS A 152 17.44 -1.14 15.63
CA LYS A 152 16.32 -0.45 15.00
C LYS A 152 15.50 0.22 16.07
N VAL A 153 15.14 1.48 15.84
CA VAL A 153 14.10 2.12 16.66
C VAL A 153 12.80 1.35 16.44
N THR A 154 12.28 0.78 17.50
CA THR A 154 11.03 0.02 17.52
C THR A 154 9.90 0.86 18.11
N ARG A 155 8.66 0.37 17.98
CA ARG A 155 7.52 1.04 18.59
C ARG A 155 7.59 1.10 20.11
N SER A 156 8.22 0.12 20.76
CA SER A 156 8.40 0.09 22.22
C SER A 156 9.40 1.13 22.72
N ASP A 157 10.27 1.65 21.85
CA ASP A 157 11.24 2.69 22.19
C ASP A 157 10.60 4.09 22.17
N LEU A 158 9.35 4.21 21.70
CA LEU A 158 8.63 5.48 21.60
C LEU A 158 7.76 5.73 22.82
N GLY A 159 7.96 6.88 23.45
CA GLY A 159 7.05 7.42 24.45
C GLY A 159 5.68 7.79 23.85
N PRO A 160 4.62 7.85 24.67
CA PRO A 160 3.28 8.23 24.21
C PRO A 160 3.25 9.59 23.48
N ARG A 161 4.02 10.56 23.97
CA ARG A 161 4.11 11.90 23.36
C ARG A 161 4.67 11.86 21.94
N SER A 162 5.67 11.02 21.69
CA SER A 162 6.30 10.89 20.38
C SER A 162 5.39 10.19 19.38
N ILE A 163 4.63 9.19 19.84
CA ILE A 163 3.58 8.56 19.05
C ILE A 163 2.53 9.59 18.63
N ASP A 164 2.09 10.44 19.57
CA ASP A 164 1.09 11.47 19.28
C ASP A 164 1.64 12.58 18.38
N GLN A 165 2.92 12.95 18.53
CA GLN A 165 3.60 13.87 17.63
C GLN A 165 3.65 13.32 16.20
N ILE A 166 4.06 12.05 16.01
CA ILE A 166 4.07 11.40 14.70
C ILE A 166 2.65 11.38 14.11
N ARG A 167 1.65 10.98 14.89
CA ARG A 167 0.23 10.99 14.45
C ARG A 167 -0.23 12.37 14.00
N MET A 168 0.17 13.42 14.72
CA MET A 168 -0.15 14.80 14.35
C MET A 168 0.52 15.19 13.02
N MET A 169 1.79 14.83 12.83
CA MET A 169 2.54 15.07 11.60
C MET A 169 1.98 14.26 10.41
N THR A 170 1.40 13.09 10.66
CA THR A 170 0.89 12.17 9.63
C THR A 170 -0.64 12.03 9.64
N ARG A 171 -1.36 13.07 10.09
CA ARG A 171 -2.83 13.03 10.29
C ARG A 171 -3.64 12.75 9.01
N TRP A 172 -3.13 13.14 7.84
CA TRP A 172 -3.81 12.91 6.57
C TRP A 172 -3.55 11.50 6.04
N ASP A 173 -2.33 11.00 6.23
CA ASP A 173 -2.02 9.58 5.99
C ASP A 173 -2.91 8.69 6.87
N GLN A 174 -3.15 9.09 8.12
CA GLN A 174 -4.05 8.37 9.02
C GLN A 174 -5.49 8.32 8.47
N THR A 175 -5.99 9.44 7.96
CA THR A 175 -7.31 9.50 7.31
C THR A 175 -7.36 8.61 6.07
N MET A 176 -6.35 8.66 5.21
CA MET A 176 -6.26 7.82 4.01
C MET A 176 -6.22 6.33 4.35
N TYR A 177 -5.44 5.95 5.35
CA TYR A 177 -5.35 4.58 5.84
C TYR A 177 -6.71 4.06 6.33
N TYR A 178 -7.42 4.84 7.14
CA TYR A 178 -8.75 4.45 7.62
C TYR A 178 -9.81 4.43 6.51
N ASN A 179 -9.75 5.37 5.56
CA ASN A 179 -10.64 5.33 4.41
C ASN A 179 -10.41 4.04 3.60
N ALA A 180 -9.16 3.64 3.36
CA ALA A 180 -8.87 2.40 2.63
C ALA A 180 -9.47 1.17 3.34
N GLN A 181 -9.32 1.07 4.68
CA GLN A 181 -9.93 -0.01 5.45
C GLN A 181 -11.46 -0.03 5.36
N ARG A 182 -12.11 1.14 5.33
CA ARG A 182 -13.58 1.27 5.23
C ARG A 182 -14.10 0.97 3.82
N ASP A 183 -13.40 1.47 2.81
CA ASP A 183 -13.86 1.51 1.42
C ASP A 183 -13.52 0.21 0.68
N PHE A 184 -12.47 -0.50 1.10
CA PHE A 184 -12.01 -1.75 0.49
C PHE A 184 -11.98 -2.94 1.48
N PRO A 185 -13.11 -3.30 2.15
CA PRO A 185 -13.14 -4.49 2.98
C PRO A 185 -13.19 -5.75 2.10
N PHE A 186 -12.35 -6.74 2.42
CA PHE A 186 -12.21 -7.97 1.66
C PHE A 186 -13.55 -8.73 1.45
N ASP A 187 -14.39 -8.76 2.48
CA ASP A 187 -15.69 -9.47 2.44
C ASP A 187 -16.65 -8.92 1.37
N LYS A 188 -16.55 -7.63 1.02
CA LYS A 188 -17.41 -7.03 -0.02
C LYS A 188 -17.01 -7.47 -1.43
N MET A 189 -15.76 -7.89 -1.65
CA MET A 189 -15.29 -8.31 -2.97
C MET A 189 -15.72 -9.72 -3.34
N GLN A 190 -15.80 -10.64 -2.38
CA GLN A 190 -16.20 -12.02 -2.64
C GLN A 190 -17.64 -12.12 -3.15
N LEU A 191 -18.53 -11.22 -2.72
CA LEU A 191 -19.94 -11.21 -3.10
C LEU A 191 -20.19 -10.88 -4.57
N VAL A 192 -19.24 -10.23 -5.26
CA VAL A 192 -19.40 -9.86 -6.68
C VAL A 192 -19.16 -11.06 -7.61
N GLU A 193 -18.36 -12.03 -7.20
CA GLU A 193 -18.12 -13.25 -8.00
C GLU A 193 -19.31 -14.21 -7.96
N ASP A 194 -19.96 -14.37 -6.79
CA ASP A 194 -21.07 -15.31 -6.62
C ASP A 194 -22.33 -14.93 -7.45
N GLN A 195 -22.51 -13.64 -7.74
CA GLN A 195 -23.69 -13.15 -8.48
C GLN A 195 -23.55 -13.23 -10.01
N LYS A 196 -22.33 -13.47 -10.55
CA LYS A 196 -22.10 -13.51 -12.00
C LYS A 196 -22.25 -14.89 -12.65
N THR A 197 -22.66 -15.91 -11.90
CA THR A 197 -22.99 -17.22 -12.48
C THR A 197 -24.48 -17.27 -12.81
N PRO A 198 -24.93 -16.98 -14.04
CA PRO A 198 -26.30 -17.28 -14.42
C PRO A 198 -26.46 -18.80 -14.30
N LYS A 199 -27.33 -19.25 -13.40
CA LYS A 199 -27.81 -20.63 -13.37
C LYS A 199 -28.34 -20.91 -14.78
N ARG A 200 -27.55 -21.61 -15.61
CA ARG A 200 -28.05 -22.22 -16.85
C ARG A 200 -29.19 -23.14 -16.41
N SER A 201 -30.43 -22.69 -16.53
CA SER A 201 -31.57 -23.57 -16.36
C SER A 201 -31.47 -24.60 -17.46
N SER A 202 -31.07 -25.81 -17.06
CA SER A 202 -31.15 -27.00 -17.89
C SER A 202 -32.61 -27.41 -17.99
N ASP A 203 -33.42 -26.59 -18.64
CA ASP A 203 -34.81 -26.93 -18.97
C ASP A 203 -34.90 -27.13 -20.49
N ARG A 204 -34.37 -28.27 -20.93
CA ARG A 204 -34.68 -28.87 -22.24
C ARG A 204 -35.39 -30.20 -21.99
N ARG A 205 -36.67 -30.11 -21.61
CA ARG A 205 -37.63 -31.17 -21.93
C ARG A 205 -38.27 -30.81 -23.27
N ARG A 206 -37.87 -31.51 -24.34
CA ARG A 206 -38.70 -31.63 -25.55
C ARG A 206 -39.58 -32.87 -25.36
N PRO A 207 -40.91 -32.77 -25.39
CA PRO A 207 -41.76 -33.89 -25.74
C PRO A 207 -41.66 -34.14 -27.25
N LEU A 208 -41.59 -35.42 -27.61
CA LEU A 208 -41.85 -35.93 -28.97
C LEU A 208 -43.36 -36.01 -29.20
#